data_AF-A0A7V9HCY3-F1
#
_entry.id   AF-A0A7V9HCY3-F1
#
_cell.length_a   1.000
_cell.length_b   1.000
_cell.length_c   1.000
_cell.angle_alpha   90.00
_cell.angle_beta   90.00
_cell.angle_gamma   90.00
#
_symmetry.space_group_name_H-M   'P 1'
#
loop_
_entity.id
_entity.type
_entity.pdbx_description
1 polymer ?
#
loop_
_entity_poly.entity_id
_entity_poly.type
_entity_poly.pdbx_seq_one_letter_code
_entity_poly.pdbx_strand_id
1 'polypeptide(L)'
;LRGVGAWGFEQEWLRERTIDDDARDAHGLGIETAAELGLLGLLALALLIGGVGVAACRALERDRALAAGPVAALVAWALHAQIDWDWEMPALTLIAIALAGLLVATGERPAMNRPTLAARIALAGLSLAVALPLAAALRSVILTDRATTAVQAQGRLDAAGFAEARDLLRRAGELNPDPNPEIIDAGLLIGRGRESEAAASLERSLQVEPDNPGAWRLLAIAVRRSDPARSAEAERRARALAPRRPG
;
A
#
# COMPACT_ATOMS: atom_id res chain seq x y z
N LEU A 1 -15.50 -3.06 14.67
CA LEU A 1 -14.37 -3.56 13.86
C LEU A 1 -13.41 -2.40 13.64
N ARG A 2 -12.28 -2.37 14.36
CA ARG A 2 -11.19 -1.44 14.10
C ARG A 2 -10.27 -2.14 13.09
N GLY A 3 -9.87 -1.45 12.03
CA GLY A 3 -8.94 -2.01 11.06
C GLY A 3 -7.51 -2.06 11.62
N VAL A 4 -6.66 -2.90 11.05
CA VAL A 4 -5.27 -3.10 11.47
C VAL A 4 -4.31 -2.03 10.94
N GLY A 5 -4.78 -1.13 10.07
CA GLY A 5 -3.96 -0.15 9.36
C GLY A 5 -3.82 -0.52 7.88
N ALA A 6 -3.52 0.47 7.04
CA ALA A 6 -3.23 0.24 5.62
C ALA A 6 -1.94 -0.56 5.48
N TRP A 7 -1.88 -1.50 4.52
CA TRP A 7 -0.79 -2.48 4.37
C TRP A 7 -0.62 -3.41 5.59
N GLY A 8 -1.71 -3.62 6.31
CA GLY A 8 -1.77 -4.43 7.53
C GLY A 8 -2.25 -5.86 7.29
N PHE A 9 -2.77 -6.15 6.10
CA PHE A 9 -3.35 -7.46 5.79
C PHE A 9 -2.31 -8.58 5.86
N GLU A 10 -1.11 -8.40 5.29
CA GLU A 10 -0.03 -9.40 5.33
C GLU A 10 0.29 -9.83 6.77
N GLN A 11 0.36 -8.89 7.70
CA GLN A 11 0.70 -9.14 9.10
C GLN A 11 -0.44 -9.87 9.81
N GLU A 12 -1.68 -9.51 9.51
CA GLU A 12 -2.86 -10.21 10.05
C GLU A 12 -2.97 -11.64 9.48
N TRP A 13 -2.73 -11.80 8.18
CA TRP A 13 -2.65 -13.12 7.54
C TRP A 13 -1.58 -13.98 8.18
N LEU A 14 -0.36 -13.46 8.38
CA LEU A 14 0.72 -14.22 9.03
C LEU A 14 0.36 -14.68 10.44
N ARG A 15 -0.46 -13.93 11.19
CA ARG A 15 -0.94 -14.30 12.52
C ARG A 15 -2.01 -15.39 12.47
N GLU A 16 -3.02 -15.17 11.65
CA GLU A 16 -4.26 -15.95 11.65
C GLU A 16 -4.25 -17.12 10.65
N ARG A 17 -3.30 -17.17 9.70
CA ARG A 17 -3.23 -18.22 8.69
C ARG A 17 -3.24 -19.60 9.31
N THR A 18 -3.95 -20.50 8.64
CA THR A 18 -4.05 -21.92 8.99
C THR A 18 -3.15 -22.80 8.12
N ILE A 19 -2.66 -22.25 7.01
CA ILE A 19 -1.71 -22.88 6.07
C ILE A 19 -0.40 -22.07 6.05
N ASP A 20 0.72 -22.72 5.74
CA ASP A 20 2.04 -22.06 5.64
C ASP A 20 2.25 -21.47 4.24
N ASP A 21 1.33 -20.58 3.86
CA ASP A 21 1.39 -19.81 2.62
C ASP A 21 1.48 -18.32 2.93
N ASP A 22 2.17 -17.57 2.06
CA ASP A 22 2.34 -16.13 2.21
C ASP A 22 1.31 -15.40 1.33
N ALA A 23 0.58 -14.45 1.92
CA ALA A 23 -0.36 -13.60 1.20
C ALA A 23 -0.12 -12.15 1.61
N ARG A 24 0.05 -11.27 0.62
CA ARG A 24 0.25 -9.84 0.85
C ARG A 24 -1.07 -9.09 0.96
N ASP A 25 -2.03 -9.51 0.13
CA ASP A 25 -3.29 -8.82 -0.08
C ASP A 25 -4.46 -9.80 0.02
N ALA A 26 -5.67 -9.29 0.31
CA ALA A 26 -6.83 -10.14 0.45
C ALA A 26 -7.47 -10.41 -0.92
N HIS A 27 -7.98 -11.64 -1.12
CA HIS A 27 -8.85 -11.93 -2.27
C HIS A 27 -10.21 -11.25 -2.08
N GLY A 28 -10.26 -9.96 -2.45
CA GLY A 28 -11.47 -9.15 -2.50
C GLY A 28 -11.34 -7.81 -1.79
N LEU A 29 -11.59 -6.72 -2.53
CA LEU A 29 -11.56 -5.32 -2.10
C LEU A 29 -12.31 -5.08 -0.78
N GLY A 30 -13.48 -5.68 -0.62
CA GLY A 30 -14.29 -5.51 0.59
C GLY A 30 -13.67 -6.16 1.84
N ILE A 31 -13.05 -7.33 1.69
CA ILE A 31 -12.40 -8.04 2.81
C ILE A 31 -11.16 -7.26 3.24
N GLU A 32 -10.35 -6.83 2.28
CA GLU A 32 -9.16 -6.03 2.57
C GLU A 32 -9.52 -4.70 3.23
N THR A 33 -10.47 -3.97 2.66
CA THR A 33 -10.96 -2.71 3.25
C THR A 33 -11.46 -2.92 4.68
N ALA A 34 -12.15 -4.04 4.96
CA ALA A 34 -12.61 -4.37 6.30
C ALA A 34 -11.47 -4.69 7.26
N ALA A 35 -10.48 -5.46 6.81
CA ALA A 35 -9.32 -5.82 7.60
C ALA A 35 -8.47 -4.58 7.92
N GLU A 36 -8.15 -3.76 6.93
CA GLU A 36 -7.21 -2.66 7.06
C GLU A 36 -7.83 -1.40 7.65
N LEU A 37 -9.02 -1.01 7.17
CA LEU A 37 -9.65 0.26 7.50
C LEU A 37 -10.90 0.11 8.38
N GLY A 38 -11.34 -1.12 8.65
CA GLY A 38 -12.48 -1.42 9.50
C GLY A 38 -13.80 -0.85 8.96
N LEU A 39 -14.71 -0.54 9.89
CA LEU A 39 -16.04 -0.01 9.53
C LEU A 39 -15.99 1.34 8.80
N LEU A 40 -14.99 2.18 9.10
CA LEU A 40 -14.86 3.48 8.47
C LEU A 40 -14.46 3.36 7.00
N GLY A 41 -13.53 2.44 6.69
CA GLY A 41 -13.18 2.12 5.30
C GLY A 41 -14.37 1.55 4.54
N LEU A 42 -15.09 0.59 5.13
CA LEU A 42 -16.28 0.02 4.51
C LEU A 42 -17.37 1.08 4.26
N LEU A 43 -17.56 2.01 5.19
CA LEU A 43 -18.50 3.12 5.00
C LEU A 43 -18.07 4.04 3.86
N ALA A 44 -16.79 4.41 3.81
CA ALA A 44 -16.25 5.24 2.73
C ALA A 44 -16.39 4.55 1.36
N LEU A 45 -16.08 3.25 1.29
CA LEU A 45 -16.25 2.44 0.08
C LEU A 45 -17.71 2.35 -0.34
N ALA A 46 -18.63 2.12 0.60
CA ALA A 46 -20.06 2.07 0.34
C ALA A 46 -20.59 3.42 -0.17
N LEU A 47 -20.13 4.55 0.39
CA LEU A 47 -20.47 5.88 -0.08
C LEU A 47 -19.95 6.15 -1.50
N LEU A 48 -18.73 5.72 -1.80
CA LEU A 48 -18.15 5.83 -3.14
C LEU A 48 -18.97 5.04 -4.16
N ILE A 49 -19.19 3.74 -3.91
CA ILE A 49 -19.95 2.87 -4.81
C ILE A 49 -21.39 3.36 -4.94
N GLY A 50 -22.02 3.75 -3.83
CA GLY A 50 -23.38 4.29 -3.82
C GLY A 50 -23.51 5.60 -4.61
N GLY A 51 -22.54 6.51 -4.46
CA GLY A 51 -22.48 7.76 -5.22
C GLY A 51 -22.36 7.52 -6.72
N VAL A 52 -21.46 6.61 -7.13
CA VAL A 52 -21.31 6.18 -8.53
C VAL A 52 -22.58 5.49 -9.03
N GLY A 53 -23.23 4.67 -8.21
CA GLY A 53 -24.51 4.02 -8.55
C GLY A 53 -25.65 5.01 -8.79
N VAL A 54 -25.76 6.05 -7.96
CA VAL A 54 -26.73 7.14 -8.17
C VAL A 54 -26.41 7.92 -9.45
N ALA A 55 -25.13 8.21 -9.72
CA ALA A 55 -24.70 8.83 -10.97
C ALA A 55 -25.01 7.97 -12.20
N ALA A 56 -24.77 6.66 -12.12
CA ALA A 56 -25.10 5.68 -13.13
C ALA A 56 -26.60 5.67 -13.47
N CYS A 57 -27.47 5.65 -12.46
CA CYS A 57 -28.92 5.74 -12.67
C CYS A 57 -29.31 7.03 -13.39
N ARG A 58 -28.79 8.18 -12.95
CA ARG A 58 -29.05 9.47 -13.60
C ARG A 58 -28.52 9.55 -15.03
N ALA A 59 -27.36 8.92 -15.30
CA ALA A 59 -26.79 8.85 -16.64
C ALA A 59 -27.62 7.97 -17.56
N LEU A 60 -28.12 6.82 -17.07
CA LEU A 60 -29.02 5.94 -17.82
C LEU A 60 -30.36 6.60 -18.17
N GLU A 61 -30.90 7.43 -17.27
CA GLU A 61 -32.11 8.22 -17.53
C GLU A 61 -31.89 9.29 -18.61
N ARG A 62 -30.67 9.82 -18.71
CA ARG A 62 -30.33 10.89 -19.65
C ARG A 62 -29.93 10.39 -21.04
N ASP A 63 -28.99 9.47 -21.08
CA ASP A 63 -28.43 8.92 -22.30
C ASP A 63 -28.08 7.45 -22.07
N ARG A 64 -29.11 6.61 -22.27
CA ARG A 64 -28.99 5.17 -22.09
C ARG A 64 -27.96 4.56 -23.05
N ALA A 65 -27.83 5.08 -24.26
CA ALA A 65 -26.92 4.54 -25.26
C ALA A 65 -25.46 4.74 -24.85
N LEU A 66 -25.14 5.90 -24.29
CA LEU A 66 -23.80 6.21 -23.77
C LEU A 66 -23.54 5.51 -22.43
N ALA A 67 -24.53 5.44 -21.53
CA ALA A 67 -24.34 4.98 -20.16
C ALA A 67 -24.36 3.45 -19.98
N ALA A 68 -25.07 2.69 -20.82
CA ALA A 68 -25.26 1.25 -20.61
C ALA A 68 -23.94 0.45 -20.56
N GLY A 69 -23.01 0.73 -21.48
CA GLY A 69 -21.70 0.08 -21.53
C GLY A 69 -20.84 0.35 -20.28
N PRO A 70 -20.58 1.62 -19.93
CA PRO A 70 -19.85 1.97 -18.71
C PRO A 70 -20.48 1.38 -17.43
N VAL A 71 -21.81 1.38 -17.32
CA VAL A 71 -22.50 0.76 -16.17
C VAL A 71 -22.24 -0.75 -16.12
N ALA A 72 -22.38 -1.46 -17.24
CA ALA A 72 -22.12 -2.89 -17.28
C ALA A 72 -20.66 -3.22 -16.92
N ALA A 73 -19.70 -2.44 -17.44
CA ALA A 73 -18.28 -2.60 -17.13
C ALA A 73 -17.97 -2.35 -15.65
N LEU A 74 -18.56 -1.32 -15.03
CA LEU A 74 -18.39 -1.05 -13.60
C LEU A 74 -19.01 -2.12 -12.72
N VAL A 75 -20.17 -2.66 -13.09
CA VAL A 75 -20.80 -3.77 -12.37
C VAL A 75 -19.92 -5.02 -12.46
N ALA A 76 -19.41 -5.34 -13.66
CA ALA A 76 -18.50 -6.47 -13.85
C ALA A 76 -17.21 -6.31 -13.04
N TRP A 77 -16.59 -5.13 -13.09
CA TRP A 77 -15.41 -4.81 -12.30
C TRP A 77 -15.69 -4.90 -10.80
N ALA A 78 -16.80 -4.33 -10.32
CA ALA A 78 -17.13 -4.34 -8.89
C ALA A 78 -17.40 -5.76 -8.37
N LEU A 79 -18.02 -6.64 -9.17
CA LEU A 79 -18.20 -8.04 -8.80
C LEU A 79 -16.88 -8.81 -8.78
N HIS A 80 -16.04 -8.62 -9.80
CA HIS A 80 -14.74 -9.28 -9.89
C HIS A 80 -13.77 -8.82 -8.79
N ALA A 81 -13.79 -7.53 -8.45
CA ALA A 81 -12.99 -6.95 -7.37
C ALA A 81 -13.32 -7.54 -5.99
N GLN A 82 -14.42 -8.27 -5.83
CA GLN A 82 -14.73 -9.00 -4.59
C GLN A 82 -14.20 -10.44 -4.57
N ILE A 83 -13.71 -10.94 -5.71
CA ILE A 83 -13.28 -12.32 -5.90
C ILE A 83 -11.76 -12.40 -5.97
N ASP A 84 -11.15 -11.48 -6.72
CA ASP A 84 -9.72 -11.50 -6.99
C ASP A 84 -9.02 -10.19 -6.60
N TRP A 85 -7.68 -10.19 -6.59
CA TRP A 85 -6.82 -9.04 -6.25
C TRP A 85 -6.59 -8.09 -7.43
N ASP A 86 -7.10 -8.42 -8.62
CA ASP A 86 -6.90 -7.66 -9.85
C ASP A 86 -7.32 -6.17 -9.78
N TRP A 87 -8.14 -5.80 -8.79
CA TRP A 87 -8.53 -4.40 -8.53
C TRP A 87 -7.34 -3.53 -8.10
N GLU A 88 -6.22 -4.11 -7.67
CA GLU A 88 -5.00 -3.36 -7.40
C GLU A 88 -4.24 -2.97 -8.66
N MET A 89 -4.46 -3.67 -9.77
CA MET A 89 -3.76 -3.38 -11.02
C MET A 89 -4.22 -2.03 -11.59
N PRO A 90 -3.31 -1.05 -11.76
CA PRO A 90 -3.68 0.26 -12.29
C PRO A 90 -4.31 0.17 -13.68
N ALA A 91 -3.87 -0.79 -14.50
CA ALA A 91 -4.40 -1.00 -15.85
C ALA A 91 -5.91 -1.30 -15.87
N LEU A 92 -6.46 -1.96 -14.84
CA LEU A 92 -7.89 -2.27 -14.74
C LEU A 92 -8.65 -1.17 -14.00
N THR A 93 -8.15 -0.77 -12.83
CA THR A 93 -8.89 0.15 -11.96
C THR A 93 -8.90 1.58 -12.46
N LEU A 94 -7.88 2.02 -13.22
CA LEU A 94 -7.94 3.34 -13.88
C LEU A 94 -9.03 3.40 -14.95
N ILE A 95 -9.29 2.29 -15.65
CA ILE A 95 -10.40 2.22 -16.62
C ILE A 95 -11.73 2.34 -15.87
N ALA A 96 -11.91 1.59 -14.76
CA ALA A 96 -13.10 1.70 -13.93
C ALA A 96 -13.31 3.14 -13.41
N ILE A 97 -12.26 3.78 -12.88
CA ILE A 97 -12.32 5.18 -12.42
C ILE A 97 -12.72 6.13 -13.55
N ALA A 98 -12.13 5.99 -14.75
CA ALA A 98 -12.48 6.82 -15.89
C ALA A 98 -13.94 6.66 -16.32
N LEU A 99 -14.45 5.42 -16.34
CA LEU A 99 -15.85 5.12 -16.64
C LEU A 99 -16.80 5.66 -15.57
N ALA A 100 -16.44 5.56 -14.28
CA ALA A 100 -17.19 6.18 -13.19
C ALA A 100 -17.24 7.71 -13.34
N GLY A 101 -16.11 8.34 -13.67
CA GLY A 101 -16.03 9.77 -13.95
C GLY A 101 -16.91 10.21 -15.12
N LEU A 102 -16.95 9.42 -16.20
CA LEU A 102 -17.86 9.63 -17.32
C LEU A 102 -19.32 9.60 -16.87
N LEU A 103 -19.73 8.58 -16.11
CA LEU A 103 -21.11 8.48 -15.61
C LEU A 103 -21.49 9.61 -14.67
N VAL A 104 -20.56 10.06 -13.81
CA VAL A 104 -20.77 11.26 -12.98
C VAL A 104 -20.99 12.48 -13.86
N ALA A 105 -20.13 12.74 -14.84
CA ALA A 105 -20.25 13.87 -15.74
C ALA A 105 -21.55 13.84 -16.58
N THR A 106 -21.99 12.67 -17.04
CA THR A 106 -23.24 12.49 -17.78
C THR A 106 -24.47 12.63 -16.87
N GLY A 107 -24.39 12.14 -15.64
CA GLY A 107 -25.49 12.18 -14.65
C GLY A 107 -25.68 13.54 -14.01
N GLU A 108 -24.66 14.40 -13.99
CA GLU A 108 -24.74 15.75 -13.47
C GLU A 108 -25.66 16.65 -14.32
N ARG A 109 -26.36 17.57 -13.64
CA ARG A 109 -27.03 18.68 -14.33
C ARG A 109 -25.98 19.78 -14.52
N PRO A 110 -25.97 20.52 -15.65
CA PRO A 110 -25.15 21.71 -15.74
C PRO A 110 -25.51 22.62 -14.56
N ALA A 111 -24.54 22.89 -13.68
CA ALA A 111 -24.76 23.81 -12.59
C ALA A 111 -25.11 25.18 -13.19
N MET A 112 -26.30 25.71 -12.87
CA MET A 112 -26.70 27.04 -13.37
C MET A 112 -25.78 28.15 -12.84
N ASN A 113 -25.07 27.89 -11.73
CA ASN A 113 -24.11 28.80 -11.14
C ASN A 113 -22.68 28.30 -11.37
N ARG A 114 -21.84 29.15 -11.96
CA ARG A 114 -20.40 28.91 -12.03
C ARG A 114 -19.81 28.96 -10.62
N PRO A 115 -18.89 28.04 -10.26
CA PRO A 115 -18.22 28.08 -8.96
C PRO A 115 -17.48 29.41 -8.80
N THR A 116 -17.54 29.98 -7.60
CA THR A 116 -16.82 31.21 -7.28
C THR A 116 -15.30 30.98 -7.39
N LEU A 117 -14.53 32.05 -7.58
CA LEU A 117 -13.06 31.96 -7.57
C LEU A 117 -12.55 31.31 -6.27
N ALA A 118 -13.16 31.65 -5.13
CA ALA A 118 -12.85 31.05 -3.84
C ALA A 118 -13.05 29.53 -3.83
N ALA A 119 -14.18 29.03 -4.36
CA ALA A 119 -14.43 27.59 -4.46
C ALA A 119 -13.41 26.89 -5.36
N ARG A 120 -13.01 27.52 -6.48
CA ARG A 120 -11.98 26.97 -7.39
C ARG A 120 -10.61 26.89 -6.73
N ILE A 121 -10.21 27.93 -5.99
CA ILE A 121 -8.96 27.94 -5.22
C ILE A 121 -8.99 26.86 -4.14
N ALA A 122 -10.11 26.72 -3.41
CA ALA A 122 -10.27 25.67 -2.40
C ALA A 122 -10.16 24.26 -3.00
N LEU A 123 -10.82 24.01 -4.13
CA LEU A 123 -10.74 22.74 -4.85
C LEU A 123 -9.33 22.44 -5.38
N ALA A 124 -8.64 23.45 -5.92
CA ALA A 124 -7.26 23.31 -6.36
C ALA A 124 -6.32 23.00 -5.17
N GLY A 125 -6.51 23.69 -4.04
CA GLY A 125 -5.78 23.43 -2.80
C GLY A 125 -6.02 22.01 -2.28
N LEU A 126 -7.27 21.54 -2.25
CA LEU A 126 -7.62 20.18 -1.84
C LEU A 126 -7.03 19.13 -2.81
N SER A 127 -7.08 19.39 -4.11
CA SER A 127 -6.50 18.50 -5.12
C SER A 127 -4.99 18.39 -4.94
N LEU A 128 -4.29 19.50 -4.67
CA LEU A 128 -2.86 19.49 -4.39
C LEU A 128 -2.54 18.80 -3.05
N ALA A 129 -3.37 18.99 -2.03
CA ALA A 129 -3.20 18.34 -0.73
C ALA A 129 -3.31 16.80 -0.83
N VAL A 130 -4.00 16.27 -1.84
CA VAL A 130 -4.06 14.82 -2.13
C VAL A 130 -2.97 14.39 -3.12
N ALA A 131 -2.78 15.15 -4.20
CA ALA A 131 -1.87 14.78 -5.29
C ALA A 131 -0.39 14.83 -4.87
N LEU A 132 0.02 15.77 -4.01
CA LEU A 132 1.41 15.90 -3.58
C LEU A 132 1.87 14.73 -2.69
N PRO A 133 1.14 14.31 -1.63
CA PRO A 133 1.49 13.11 -0.89
C PRO A 133 1.49 11.86 -1.76
N LEU A 134 0.52 11.71 -2.67
CA LEU A 134 0.48 10.56 -3.58
C LEU A 134 1.70 10.53 -4.52
N ALA A 135 2.10 11.68 -5.06
CA ALA A 135 3.30 11.79 -5.88
C ALA A 135 4.59 11.50 -5.09
N ALA A 136 4.65 11.94 -3.82
CA ALA A 136 5.77 11.63 -2.93
C ALA A 136 5.84 10.14 -2.60
N ALA A 137 4.70 9.51 -2.27
CA ALA A 137 4.60 8.07 -2.03
C ALA A 137 5.00 7.25 -3.27
N LEU A 138 4.47 7.60 -4.45
CA LEU A 138 4.85 6.96 -5.72
C LEU A 138 6.34 7.12 -6.00
N ARG A 139 6.89 8.31 -5.73
CA ARG A 139 8.33 8.55 -5.89
C ARG A 139 9.15 7.70 -4.93
N SER A 140 8.70 7.53 -3.68
CA SER A 140 9.33 6.63 -2.71
C SER A 140 9.39 5.19 -3.25
N VAL A 141 8.26 4.66 -3.75
CA VAL A 141 8.19 3.31 -4.36
C VAL A 141 9.18 3.17 -5.53
N ILE A 142 9.22 4.13 -6.46
CA ILE A 142 10.14 4.10 -7.61
C ILE A 142 11.61 4.11 -7.15
N LEU A 143 11.94 4.85 -6.09
CA LEU A 143 13.31 4.89 -5.57
C LEU A 143 13.70 3.55 -4.92
N THR A 144 12.80 2.95 -4.15
CA THR A 144 12.99 1.62 -3.55
C THR A 144 13.13 0.52 -4.60
N ASP A 145 12.29 0.53 -5.65
CA ASP A 145 12.36 -0.40 -6.77
C ASP A 145 13.70 -0.30 -7.51
N ARG A 146 14.17 0.93 -7.78
CA ARG A 146 15.49 1.15 -8.39
C ARG A 146 16.63 0.61 -7.53
N ALA A 147 16.57 0.83 -6.22
CA ALA A 147 17.58 0.34 -5.30
C ALA A 147 17.64 -1.20 -5.29
N THR A 148 16.47 -1.84 -5.17
CA THR A 148 16.36 -3.31 -5.13
C THR A 148 16.72 -3.97 -6.46
N THR A 149 16.28 -3.39 -7.58
CA THR A 149 16.67 -3.85 -8.93
C THR A 149 18.18 -3.76 -9.14
N ALA A 150 18.82 -2.67 -8.70
CA ALA A 150 20.28 -2.52 -8.78
C ALA A 150 21.01 -3.59 -7.95
N VAL A 151 20.52 -3.90 -6.75
CA VAL A 151 21.06 -4.96 -5.88
C VAL A 151 20.95 -6.33 -6.56
N GLN A 152 19.77 -6.65 -7.10
CA GLN A 152 19.50 -7.95 -7.74
C GLN A 152 20.31 -8.15 -9.03
N ALA A 153 20.41 -7.11 -9.86
CA ALA A 153 21.10 -7.20 -11.14
C ALA A 153 22.62 -7.43 -11.00
N GLN A 154 23.23 -6.94 -9.92
CA GLN A 154 24.69 -6.98 -9.77
C GLN A 154 25.20 -8.20 -9.00
N GLY A 155 24.35 -8.98 -8.32
CA GLY A 155 24.70 -10.17 -7.53
C GLY A 155 25.56 -9.87 -6.28
N ARG A 156 26.68 -9.16 -6.45
CA ARG A 156 27.48 -8.54 -5.40
C ARG A 156 27.79 -7.09 -5.80
N LEU A 157 27.04 -6.14 -5.23
CA LEU A 157 27.29 -4.71 -5.38
C LEU A 157 28.76 -4.40 -5.07
N ASP A 158 29.39 -3.51 -5.84
CA ASP A 158 30.68 -2.90 -5.49
C ASP A 158 30.49 -1.78 -4.45
N ALA A 159 31.55 -1.02 -4.14
CA ALA A 159 31.43 0.07 -3.16
C ALA A 159 30.50 1.21 -3.66
N ALA A 160 30.51 1.49 -4.96
CA ALA A 160 29.73 2.56 -5.56
C ALA A 160 28.24 2.20 -5.62
N GLY A 161 27.91 1.02 -6.13
CA GLY A 161 26.53 0.52 -6.20
C GLY A 161 25.90 0.34 -4.82
N PHE A 162 26.69 -0.03 -3.81
CA PHE A 162 26.21 -0.04 -2.43
C PHE A 162 25.88 1.37 -1.93
N ALA A 163 26.75 2.36 -2.13
CA ALA A 163 26.47 3.74 -1.73
C ALA A 163 25.23 4.30 -2.46
N GLU A 164 25.09 4.02 -3.75
CA GLU A 164 23.93 4.43 -4.55
C GLU A 164 22.63 3.80 -4.07
N ALA A 165 22.60 2.47 -3.85
CA ALA A 165 21.40 1.79 -3.35
C ALA A 165 20.94 2.38 -2.01
N ARG A 166 21.87 2.65 -1.09
CA ARG A 166 21.55 3.27 0.20
C ARG A 166 21.05 4.71 0.06
N ASP A 167 21.62 5.49 -0.87
CA ASP A 167 21.13 6.86 -1.13
C ASP A 167 19.68 6.86 -1.65
N LEU A 168 19.36 5.94 -2.56
CA LEU A 168 18.02 5.75 -3.08
C LEU A 168 17.03 5.39 -1.96
N LEU A 169 17.38 4.42 -1.09
CA LEU A 169 16.54 3.99 0.04
C LEU A 169 16.34 5.09 1.07
N ARG A 170 17.40 5.85 1.41
CA ARG A 170 17.30 7.02 2.30
C ARG A 170 16.30 8.04 1.76
N ARG A 171 16.43 8.41 0.47
CA ARG A 171 15.52 9.37 -0.17
C ARG A 171 14.09 8.82 -0.28
N ALA A 172 13.92 7.52 -0.41
CA ALA A 172 12.60 6.88 -0.38
C ALA A 172 11.94 7.05 1.00
N GLY A 173 12.68 6.80 2.09
CA GLY A 173 12.20 6.99 3.46
C GLY A 173 11.95 8.46 3.85
N GLU A 174 12.61 9.42 3.20
CA GLU A 174 12.32 10.86 3.39
C GLU A 174 10.98 11.29 2.78
N LEU A 175 10.46 10.54 1.81
CA LEU A 175 9.23 10.86 1.07
C LEU A 175 7.99 10.14 1.59
N ASN A 176 8.17 9.01 2.27
CA ASN A 176 7.10 8.17 2.80
C ASN A 176 7.48 7.66 4.19
N PRO A 177 6.63 7.84 5.23
CA PRO A 177 6.90 7.33 6.58
C PRO A 177 6.90 5.79 6.70
N ASP A 178 6.60 5.05 5.63
CA ASP A 178 6.75 3.59 5.54
C ASP A 178 8.19 3.15 5.88
N PRO A 179 8.40 2.21 6.84
CA PRO A 179 9.72 1.74 7.23
C PRO A 179 10.36 0.77 6.22
N ASN A 180 9.66 0.30 5.19
CA ASN A 180 10.17 -0.70 4.25
C ASN A 180 11.52 -0.32 3.59
N PRO A 181 11.75 0.93 3.12
CA PRO A 181 13.07 1.32 2.61
C PRO A 181 14.19 1.17 3.65
N GLU A 182 13.90 1.43 4.92
CA GLU A 182 14.85 1.29 6.03
C GLU A 182 15.12 -0.19 6.36
N ILE A 183 14.10 -1.03 6.31
CA ILE A 183 14.22 -2.49 6.49
C ILE A 183 15.10 -3.09 5.37
N ILE A 184 14.92 -2.65 4.12
CA ILE A 184 15.75 -3.05 2.98
C ILE A 184 17.21 -2.59 3.17
N ASP A 185 17.43 -1.33 3.60
CA ASP A 185 18.77 -0.80 3.88
C ASP A 185 19.50 -1.63 4.95
N ALA A 186 18.79 -2.02 6.01
CA ALA A 186 19.31 -2.89 7.05
C ALA A 186 19.73 -4.27 6.52
N GLY A 187 18.97 -4.85 5.58
CA GLY A 187 19.36 -6.08 4.89
C GLY A 187 20.68 -5.93 4.12
N LEU A 188 20.86 -4.80 3.42
CA LEU A 188 22.11 -4.50 2.71
C LEU A 188 23.30 -4.33 3.68
N LEU A 189 23.08 -3.67 4.82
CA LEU A 189 24.06 -3.50 5.88
C LEU A 189 24.51 -4.84 6.47
N ILE A 190 23.57 -5.74 6.77
CA ILE A 190 23.87 -7.11 7.23
C ILE A 190 24.75 -7.84 6.20
N GLY A 191 24.40 -7.77 4.92
CA GLY A 191 25.17 -8.39 3.83
C GLY A 191 26.61 -7.86 3.70
N ARG A 192 26.90 -6.67 4.24
CA ARG A 192 28.25 -6.06 4.27
C ARG A 192 28.97 -6.19 5.62
N GLY A 193 28.40 -6.93 6.58
CA GLY A 193 28.99 -7.07 7.92
C GLY A 193 28.98 -5.75 8.70
N ARG A 194 27.98 -4.90 8.46
CA ARG A 194 27.72 -3.65 9.20
C ARG A 194 26.55 -3.85 10.15
N GLU A 195 26.62 -4.91 10.96
CA GLU A 195 25.46 -5.38 11.72
C GLU A 195 25.01 -4.41 12.82
N SER A 196 25.91 -3.63 13.41
CA SER A 196 25.57 -2.63 14.43
C SER A 196 24.70 -1.50 13.86
N GLU A 197 25.01 -1.03 12.65
CA GLU A 197 24.21 -0.03 11.94
C GLU A 197 22.86 -0.60 11.52
N ALA A 198 22.85 -1.85 11.04
CA ALA A 198 21.61 -2.54 10.69
C ALA A 198 20.68 -2.64 11.90
N ALA A 199 21.20 -3.06 13.06
CA ALA A 199 20.44 -3.16 14.30
C ALA A 199 19.84 -1.80 14.71
N ALA A 200 20.62 -0.73 14.69
CA ALA A 200 20.13 0.61 15.03
C ALA A 200 19.03 1.11 14.07
N SER A 201 19.11 0.76 12.78
CA SER A 201 18.03 1.08 11.83
C SER A 201 16.77 0.26 12.08
N LEU A 202 16.92 -1.04 12.31
CA LEU A 202 15.79 -1.94 12.57
C LEU A 202 15.08 -1.56 13.87
N GLU A 203 15.81 -1.14 14.90
CA GLU A 203 15.21 -0.64 16.13
C GLU A 203 14.39 0.63 15.92
N ARG A 204 14.82 1.55 15.05
CA ARG A 204 14.02 2.73 14.68
C ARG A 204 12.79 2.36 13.87
N SER A 205 12.94 1.49 12.88
CA SER A 205 11.81 0.95 12.10
C SER A 205 10.76 0.28 13.01
N LEU A 206 11.19 -0.49 14.00
CA LEU A 206 10.30 -1.16 14.97
C LEU A 206 9.63 -0.19 15.97
N GLN A 207 10.07 1.07 16.08
CA GLN A 207 9.31 2.10 16.81
C GLN A 207 8.09 2.57 16.00
N VAL A 208 8.18 2.53 14.67
CA VAL A 208 7.09 2.90 13.75
C VAL A 208 6.15 1.72 13.54
N GLU A 209 6.70 0.53 13.29
CA GLU A 209 5.96 -0.72 13.12
C GLU A 209 6.43 -1.81 14.11
N PRO A 210 5.95 -1.79 15.37
CA PRO A 210 6.35 -2.74 16.40
C PRO A 210 6.01 -4.20 16.09
N ASP A 211 5.09 -4.41 15.16
CA ASP A 211 4.49 -5.68 14.83
C ASP A 211 4.94 -6.24 13.48
N ASN A 212 6.01 -5.68 12.89
CA ASN A 212 6.60 -6.15 11.64
C ASN A 212 7.50 -7.39 11.86
N PRO A 213 7.07 -8.62 11.47
CA PRO A 213 7.83 -9.84 11.71
C PRO A 213 9.14 -9.88 10.90
N GLY A 214 9.20 -9.22 9.74
CA GLY A 214 10.38 -9.13 8.89
C GLY A 214 11.49 -8.32 9.55
N ALA A 215 11.16 -7.15 10.09
CA ALA A 215 12.09 -6.31 10.84
C ALA A 215 12.65 -7.03 12.07
N TRP A 216 11.80 -7.72 12.85
CA TRP A 216 12.26 -8.53 13.98
C TRP A 216 13.21 -9.67 13.57
N ARG A 217 12.94 -10.31 12.42
CA ARG A 217 13.80 -11.39 11.89
C ARG A 217 15.16 -10.87 11.45
N LEU A 218 15.22 -9.71 10.78
CA LEU A 218 16.48 -9.07 10.42
C LEU A 218 17.22 -8.56 11.66
N LEU A 219 16.52 -8.08 12.68
CA LEU A 219 17.14 -7.60 13.92
C LEU A 219 17.83 -8.76 14.62
N ALA A 220 17.16 -9.92 14.70
CA ALA A 220 17.74 -11.14 15.24
C ALA A 220 19.04 -11.53 14.52
N ILE A 221 19.09 -11.40 13.20
CA ILE A 221 20.30 -11.68 12.40
C ILE A 221 21.40 -10.67 12.70
N ALA A 222 21.08 -9.38 12.72
CA ALA A 222 22.03 -8.30 12.97
C ALA A 222 22.71 -8.44 14.34
N VAL A 223 21.94 -8.68 15.40
CA VAL A 223 22.50 -8.73 16.76
C VAL A 223 23.00 -10.12 17.17
N ARG A 224 22.88 -11.14 16.30
CA ARG A 224 23.22 -12.55 16.62
C ARG A 224 24.61 -12.75 17.22
N ARG A 225 25.60 -11.99 16.74
CA ARG A 225 27.00 -12.11 17.17
C ARG A 225 27.34 -11.23 18.38
N SER A 226 26.76 -10.04 18.45
CA SER A 226 27.06 -9.04 19.48
C SER A 226 26.21 -9.22 20.73
N ASP A 227 24.95 -9.62 20.59
CA ASP A 227 23.98 -9.83 21.67
C ASP A 227 23.07 -11.05 21.38
N PRO A 228 23.53 -12.26 21.74
CA PRO A 228 22.75 -13.48 21.55
C PRO A 228 21.41 -13.49 22.33
N ALA A 229 21.33 -12.78 23.45
CA ALA A 229 20.11 -12.73 24.26
C ALA A 229 19.03 -11.91 23.54
N ARG A 230 19.41 -10.73 23.02
CA ARG A 230 18.53 -9.89 22.21
C ARG A 230 18.17 -10.57 20.90
N SER A 231 19.09 -11.29 20.28
CA SER A 231 18.83 -12.08 19.06
C SER A 231 17.72 -13.11 19.33
N ALA A 232 17.84 -13.88 20.41
CA ALA A 232 16.83 -14.87 20.78
C ALA A 232 15.46 -14.24 21.11
N GLU A 233 15.44 -13.04 21.71
CA GLU A 233 14.21 -12.28 21.95
C GLU A 233 13.55 -11.85 20.63
N ALA A 234 14.32 -11.23 19.75
CA ALA A 234 13.84 -10.79 18.44
C ALA A 234 13.31 -11.96 17.61
N GLU A 235 13.98 -13.12 17.64
CA GLU A 235 13.46 -14.32 16.99
C GLU A 235 12.14 -14.83 17.60
N ARG A 236 12.02 -14.83 18.93
CA ARG A 236 10.76 -15.21 19.60
C ARG A 236 9.63 -14.27 19.19
N ARG A 237 9.89 -12.96 19.13
CA ARG A 237 8.91 -11.96 18.71
C ARG A 237 8.52 -12.15 17.24
N ALA A 238 9.48 -12.35 16.35
CA ALA A 238 9.22 -12.65 14.93
C ALA A 238 8.35 -13.90 14.76
N ARG A 239 8.65 -14.99 15.49
CA ARG A 239 7.86 -16.24 15.45
C ARG A 239 6.47 -16.08 16.07
N ALA A 240 6.32 -15.25 17.10
CA ALA A 240 5.02 -14.97 17.69
C ALA A 240 4.12 -14.14 16.76
N LEU A 241 4.71 -13.24 15.97
CA LEU A 241 4.01 -12.42 14.99
C LEU A 241 3.70 -13.18 13.68
N ALA A 242 4.53 -14.15 13.32
CA ALA A 242 4.35 -14.99 12.13
C ALA A 242 4.59 -16.48 12.47
N PRO A 243 3.63 -17.13 13.16
CA PRO A 243 3.73 -18.54 13.49
C PRO A 243 3.76 -19.40 12.21
N ARG A 244 4.66 -20.41 12.19
CA ARG A 244 4.62 -21.46 11.18
C ARG A 244 3.46 -22.41 11.47
N ARG A 245 2.74 -22.82 10.43
CA ARG A 245 1.66 -23.79 10.54
C ARG A 245 2.07 -25.09 9.84
N PRO A 246 1.64 -26.27 10.31
CA PRO A 246 1.82 -27.49 9.54
C PRO A 246 0.97 -27.39 8.27
N GLY A 247 1.58 -27.71 7.12
CA GLY A 247 0.90 -27.84 5.83
C GLY A 247 0.12 -29.14 5.70
#